data_AF-A0A1B6J891-F1
#
_entry.id   AF-A0A1B6J891-F1
#
_cell.length_a   1.000
_cell.length_b   1.000
_cell.length_c   1.000
_cell.angle_alpha   90.00
_cell.angle_beta   90.00
_cell.angle_gamma   90.00
#
_symmetry.space_group_name_H-M   'P 1'
#
loop_
_entity.id
_entity.type
_entity.pdbx_description
1 polymer ?
#
loop_
_entity_poly.entity_id
_entity_poly.type
_entity_poly.pdbx_seq_one_letter_code
_entity_poly.pdbx_strand_id
1 'polypeptide(L)'
;PDADNSLRGEILRKAIEEDEAKGFVPFFVSAIMGSTGSCSFDNLVELGPVAKKHGCWMHVDAAYAGSAFICPEFQHLLNGIEVVDSFNTNPNKWLLINFDCSCLWVKERKKLIGALNVDPLYLKHEHEDEVFDYRHWCIPLSRRFRSLKMWFVFRSYGISGLQQYIRNHVRLAQLFENHVLKDKRFEILNDVRMGLVCF
;
A
#
# COMPACT_ATOMS: atom_id res chain seq x y z
N PRO A 1 -10.60 -15.47 -1.44
CA PRO A 1 -10.18 -15.01 -0.10
C PRO A 1 -10.51 -16.08 0.95
N ASP A 2 -9.85 -16.06 2.11
CA ASP A 2 -10.23 -16.89 3.26
C ASP A 2 -11.36 -16.24 4.09
N ALA A 3 -11.65 -16.79 5.27
CA ALA A 3 -12.70 -16.30 6.16
C ALA A 3 -12.45 -14.87 6.68
N ASP A 4 -11.20 -14.42 6.71
CA ASP A 4 -10.81 -13.08 7.14
C ASP A 4 -10.73 -12.09 5.94
N ASN A 5 -11.25 -12.50 4.79
CA ASN A 5 -11.16 -11.77 3.52
C ASN A 5 -9.72 -11.49 3.08
N SER A 6 -8.77 -12.37 3.44
CA SER A 6 -7.37 -12.32 2.98
C SER A 6 -7.21 -13.13 1.69
N LEU A 7 -6.56 -12.57 0.67
CA LEU A 7 -6.14 -13.34 -0.50
C LEU A 7 -4.98 -14.28 -0.13
N ARG A 8 -5.12 -15.54 -0.53
CA ARG A 8 -4.20 -16.64 -0.21
C ARG A 8 -3.48 -17.16 -1.45
N GLY A 9 -2.26 -17.64 -1.26
CA GLY A 9 -1.38 -18.05 -2.38
C GLY A 9 -1.99 -19.12 -3.27
N GLU A 10 -2.69 -20.09 -2.67
CA GLU A 10 -3.33 -21.18 -3.41
C GLU A 10 -4.47 -20.69 -4.33
N ILE A 11 -5.23 -19.68 -3.89
CA ILE A 11 -6.29 -19.09 -4.69
C ILE A 11 -5.69 -18.33 -5.87
N LEU A 12 -4.63 -17.56 -5.64
CA LEU A 12 -3.90 -16.86 -6.70
C LEU A 12 -3.30 -17.86 -7.71
N ARG A 13 -2.65 -18.92 -7.23
CA ARG A 13 -2.01 -19.95 -8.06
C ARG A 13 -3.02 -20.59 -9.01
N LYS A 14 -4.18 -21.01 -8.49
CA LYS A 14 -5.25 -21.60 -9.30
C LYS A 14 -5.73 -20.64 -10.39
N ALA A 15 -5.98 -19.38 -10.05
CA ALA A 15 -6.45 -18.39 -11.01
C ALA A 15 -5.44 -18.18 -12.16
N ILE A 16 -4.14 -18.07 -11.82
CA ILE A 16 -3.06 -17.95 -12.80
C ILE A 16 -3.00 -19.18 -13.71
N GLU A 17 -3.00 -20.39 -13.14
CA GLU A 17 -2.93 -21.64 -13.92
C GLU A 17 -4.16 -21.84 -14.82
N GLU A 18 -5.34 -21.44 -14.37
CA GLU A 18 -6.56 -21.47 -15.19
C GLU A 18 -6.50 -20.49 -16.38
N ASP A 19 -5.91 -19.30 -16.18
CA ASP A 19 -5.72 -18.31 -17.23
C ASP A 19 -4.65 -18.75 -18.23
N GLU A 20 -3.53 -19.29 -17.76
CA GLU A 20 -2.49 -19.89 -18.60
C GLU A 20 -3.06 -21.05 -19.45
N ALA A 21 -3.90 -21.92 -18.86
CA ALA A 21 -4.54 -23.02 -19.58
C ALA A 21 -5.50 -22.55 -20.69
N LYS A 22 -6.06 -21.34 -20.56
CA LYS A 22 -6.89 -20.69 -21.59
C LYS A 22 -6.06 -19.90 -22.61
N GLY A 23 -4.74 -19.86 -22.46
CA GLY A 23 -3.83 -19.10 -23.33
C GLY A 23 -3.72 -17.61 -23.00
N PHE A 24 -4.20 -17.18 -21.83
CA PHE A 24 -3.97 -15.82 -21.34
C PHE A 24 -2.58 -15.70 -20.70
N VAL A 25 -2.12 -14.45 -20.51
CA VAL A 25 -0.80 -14.14 -19.93
C VAL A 25 -1.00 -13.35 -18.64
N PRO A 26 -0.96 -13.99 -17.47
CA PRO A 26 -0.95 -13.31 -16.18
C PRO A 26 0.32 -12.46 -16.04
N PHE A 27 0.17 -11.19 -15.67
CA PHE A 27 1.30 -10.25 -15.63
C PHE A 27 1.34 -9.33 -14.42
N PHE A 28 0.24 -9.22 -13.65
CA PHE A 28 0.13 -8.28 -12.54
C PHE A 28 -0.76 -8.82 -11.42
N VAL A 29 -0.30 -8.65 -10.19
CA VAL A 29 -1.02 -9.00 -8.96
C VAL A 29 -1.01 -7.78 -8.04
N SER A 30 -2.19 -7.34 -7.62
CA SER A 30 -2.34 -6.31 -6.58
C SER A 30 -2.72 -6.97 -5.26
N ALA A 31 -1.80 -7.01 -4.31
CA ALA A 31 -2.07 -7.41 -2.93
C ALA A 31 -2.48 -6.20 -2.10
N ILE A 32 -3.52 -6.35 -1.29
CA ILE A 32 -4.12 -5.26 -0.52
C ILE A 32 -3.76 -5.41 0.96
N MET A 33 -3.23 -4.34 1.54
CA MET A 33 -2.90 -4.23 2.95
C MET A 33 -3.81 -3.19 3.60
N GLY A 34 -4.93 -3.65 4.15
CA GLY A 34 -5.99 -2.81 4.70
C GLY A 34 -7.04 -2.47 3.64
N SER A 35 -7.83 -3.48 3.24
CA SER A 35 -8.92 -3.33 2.26
C SER A 35 -9.96 -2.30 2.69
N THR A 36 -10.62 -1.68 1.71
CA THR A 36 -11.54 -0.56 1.98
C THR A 36 -12.79 -1.00 2.74
N GLY A 37 -13.31 -2.19 2.44
CA GLY A 37 -14.58 -2.66 3.02
C GLY A 37 -14.45 -3.09 4.48
N SER A 38 -13.42 -3.87 4.80
CA SER A 38 -13.28 -4.54 6.11
C SER A 38 -11.88 -4.44 6.73
N CYS A 39 -10.97 -3.68 6.12
CA CYS A 39 -9.56 -3.58 6.53
C CYS A 39 -8.85 -4.94 6.59
N SER A 40 -9.16 -5.84 5.65
CA SER A 40 -8.47 -7.12 5.51
C SER A 40 -7.05 -6.95 4.94
N PHE A 41 -6.18 -7.93 5.20
CA PHE A 41 -4.78 -7.94 4.79
C PHE A 41 -4.47 -9.21 4.01
N ASP A 42 -4.00 -9.07 2.78
CA ASP A 42 -3.58 -10.18 1.94
C ASP A 42 -2.27 -10.80 2.43
N ASN A 43 -2.11 -12.11 2.23
CA ASN A 43 -0.97 -12.84 2.75
C ASN A 43 0.24 -12.76 1.80
N LEU A 44 1.08 -11.73 1.96
CA LEU A 44 2.24 -11.51 1.09
C LEU A 44 3.26 -12.66 1.11
N VAL A 45 3.41 -13.36 2.24
CA VAL A 45 4.30 -14.53 2.36
C VAL A 45 3.89 -15.65 1.41
N GLU A 46 2.59 -15.81 1.19
CA GLU A 46 2.06 -16.81 0.25
C GLU A 46 1.98 -16.29 -1.19
N LEU A 47 1.57 -15.04 -1.38
CA LEU A 47 1.35 -14.47 -2.71
C LEU A 47 2.66 -14.19 -3.45
N GLY A 48 3.68 -13.72 -2.74
CA GLY A 48 4.97 -13.35 -3.31
C GLY A 48 5.67 -14.47 -4.08
N PRO A 49 5.86 -15.67 -3.50
CA PRO A 49 6.42 -16.81 -4.21
C PRO A 49 5.61 -17.22 -5.45
N VAL A 50 4.29 -17.14 -5.39
CA VAL A 50 3.40 -17.46 -6.52
C VAL A 50 3.57 -16.45 -7.65
N ALA A 51 3.44 -15.15 -7.36
CA ALA A 51 3.60 -14.10 -8.36
C ALA A 51 4.99 -14.17 -9.03
N LYS A 52 6.04 -14.37 -8.22
CA LYS A 52 7.42 -14.49 -8.73
C LYS A 52 7.62 -15.72 -9.61
N LYS A 53 7.06 -16.88 -9.24
CA LYS A 53 7.16 -18.12 -10.03
C LYS A 53 6.56 -17.95 -11.42
N HIS A 54 5.46 -17.22 -11.53
CA HIS A 54 4.75 -16.98 -12.79
C HIS A 54 5.15 -15.66 -13.47
N GLY A 55 6.20 -14.98 -13.01
CA GLY A 55 6.71 -13.75 -13.63
C GLY A 55 5.75 -12.55 -13.55
N CYS A 56 4.76 -12.58 -12.64
CA CYS A 56 3.84 -11.49 -12.44
C CYS A 56 4.48 -10.37 -11.63
N TRP A 57 4.21 -9.12 -12.01
CA TRP A 57 4.52 -7.95 -11.18
C TRP A 57 3.64 -7.94 -9.93
N MET A 58 4.24 -7.87 -8.75
CA MET A 58 3.51 -7.78 -7.49
C MET A 58 3.51 -6.35 -6.95
N HIS A 59 2.32 -5.75 -6.90
CA HIS A 59 2.07 -4.45 -6.28
C HIS A 59 1.40 -4.63 -4.92
N VAL A 60 1.82 -3.86 -3.93
CA VAL A 60 1.11 -3.72 -2.66
C VAL A 60 0.38 -2.39 -2.61
N ASP A 61 -0.94 -2.45 -2.52
CA ASP A 61 -1.79 -1.32 -2.15
C ASP A 61 -1.98 -1.30 -0.63
N ALA A 62 -1.24 -0.42 0.04
CA ALA A 62 -1.39 -0.14 1.46
C ALA A 62 -1.92 1.28 1.70
N ALA A 63 -2.84 1.77 0.85
CA ALA A 63 -3.30 3.15 0.88
C ALA A 63 -3.71 3.61 2.29
N TYR A 64 -4.54 2.83 3.00
CA TYR A 64 -4.97 3.17 4.36
C TYR A 64 -3.98 2.68 5.43
N ALA A 65 -3.80 1.36 5.54
CA ALA A 65 -3.03 0.77 6.63
C ALA A 65 -1.51 0.99 6.50
N GLY A 66 -1.02 1.40 5.33
CA GLY A 66 0.40 1.69 5.11
C GLY A 66 0.95 2.80 6.00
N SER A 67 0.10 3.72 6.45
CA SER A 67 0.49 4.72 7.44
C SER A 67 0.82 4.08 8.79
N ALA A 68 0.15 2.98 9.17
CA ALA A 68 0.34 2.31 10.45
C ALA A 68 1.70 1.63 10.60
N PHE A 69 2.37 1.29 9.49
CA PHE A 69 3.66 0.59 9.52
C PHE A 69 4.83 1.46 10.01
N ILE A 70 4.60 2.74 10.32
CA ILE A 70 5.55 3.53 11.12
C ILE A 70 5.62 3.03 12.57
N CYS A 71 4.61 2.30 13.06
CA CYS A 71 4.59 1.69 14.38
C CYS A 71 5.15 0.25 14.29
N PRO A 72 6.24 -0.08 15.01
CA PRO A 72 6.89 -1.39 14.92
C PRO A 72 5.96 -2.58 15.17
N GLU A 73 5.00 -2.44 16.09
CA GLU A 73 4.05 -3.49 16.44
C GLU A 73 3.12 -3.92 15.29
N PHE A 74 2.94 -3.09 14.24
CA PHE A 74 2.13 -3.43 13.07
C PHE A 74 2.95 -3.94 11.88
N GLN A 75 4.29 -3.89 11.96
CA GLN A 75 5.16 -4.25 10.83
C GLN A 75 5.12 -5.75 10.51
N HIS A 76 4.71 -6.61 11.44
CA HIS A 76 4.51 -8.04 11.18
C HIS A 76 3.48 -8.31 10.07
N LEU A 77 2.55 -7.38 9.83
CA LEU A 77 1.61 -7.47 8.73
C LEU A 77 2.31 -7.34 7.37
N LEU A 78 3.47 -6.68 7.29
CA LEU A 78 4.28 -6.55 6.07
C LEU A 78 5.19 -7.74 5.79
N ASN A 79 5.13 -8.83 6.55
CA ASN A 79 5.96 -10.01 6.28
C ASN A 79 5.74 -10.49 4.83
N GLY A 80 6.80 -10.65 4.04
CA GLY A 80 6.73 -10.95 2.61
C GLY A 80 6.88 -9.72 1.70
N ILE A 81 7.01 -8.51 2.24
CA ILE A 81 7.18 -7.29 1.44
C ILE A 81 8.48 -7.27 0.62
N GLU A 82 9.52 -8.01 1.03
CA GLU A 82 10.82 -8.04 0.37
C GLU A 82 10.80 -8.56 -1.07
N VAL A 83 9.77 -9.34 -1.42
CA VAL A 83 9.58 -9.90 -2.77
C VAL A 83 8.67 -9.09 -3.68
N VAL A 84 8.10 -7.97 -3.21
CA VAL A 84 7.19 -7.13 -4.03
C VAL A 84 7.96 -6.17 -4.94
N ASP A 85 7.33 -5.78 -6.06
CA ASP A 85 7.92 -4.91 -7.08
C ASP A 85 7.58 -3.44 -6.87
N SER A 86 6.40 -3.15 -6.30
CA SER A 86 6.02 -1.79 -5.90
C SER A 86 5.10 -1.75 -4.68
N PHE A 87 5.13 -0.62 -3.97
CA PHE A 87 4.35 -0.39 -2.75
C PHE A 87 3.75 1.01 -2.78
N ASN A 88 2.46 1.12 -2.44
CA ASN A 88 1.76 2.39 -2.28
C ASN A 88 1.24 2.57 -0.84
N THR A 89 1.38 3.78 -0.30
CA THR A 89 0.59 4.23 0.87
C THR A 89 0.14 5.67 0.68
N ASN A 90 -0.95 6.05 1.34
CA ASN A 90 -1.54 7.38 1.25
C ASN A 90 -1.41 8.11 2.59
N PRO A 91 -0.36 8.93 2.78
CA PRO A 91 -0.26 9.80 3.96
C PRO A 91 -1.45 10.74 4.16
N ASN A 92 -2.19 11.05 3.08
CA ASN A 92 -3.42 11.83 3.17
C ASN A 92 -4.65 11.07 3.67
N LYS A 93 -4.55 9.77 3.92
CA LYS A 93 -5.60 9.01 4.60
C LYS A 93 -5.43 9.06 6.11
N TRP A 94 -4.25 8.69 6.62
CA TRP A 94 -4.10 8.43 8.06
C TRP A 94 -2.78 8.90 8.67
N LEU A 95 -2.09 9.85 8.01
CA LEU A 95 -0.82 10.41 8.47
C LEU A 95 -0.82 11.95 8.55
N LEU A 96 -2.00 12.56 8.71
CA LEU A 96 -2.19 14.00 8.94
C LEU A 96 -1.74 14.93 7.80
N ILE A 97 -1.56 14.40 6.58
CA ILE A 97 -1.13 15.21 5.43
C ILE A 97 -2.35 15.57 4.58
N ASN A 98 -2.60 16.84 4.30
CA ASN A 98 -3.76 17.22 3.49
C ASN A 98 -3.68 16.65 2.05
N PHE A 99 -4.84 16.37 1.45
CA PHE A 99 -4.95 15.91 0.06
C PHE A 99 -4.32 16.90 -0.94
N ASP A 100 -3.69 16.48 -2.04
CA ASP A 100 -3.33 15.10 -2.45
C ASP A 100 -1.97 14.68 -1.86
N CYS A 101 -1.85 13.47 -1.31
CA CYS A 101 -0.57 12.92 -0.90
C CYS A 101 -0.60 11.39 -0.92
N SER A 102 -0.02 10.82 -1.98
CA SER A 102 0.16 9.38 -2.17
C SER A 102 1.62 9.12 -2.50
N CYS A 103 2.20 8.10 -1.88
CA CYS A 103 3.60 7.76 -2.05
C CYS A 103 3.71 6.38 -2.69
N LEU A 104 4.47 6.30 -3.77
CA LEU A 104 4.75 5.08 -4.51
C LEU A 104 6.25 4.79 -4.44
N TRP A 105 6.59 3.58 -4.05
CA TRP A 105 7.94 3.03 -4.17
C TRP A 105 7.94 1.94 -5.22
N VAL A 106 8.99 1.90 -6.04
CA VAL A 106 9.20 0.88 -7.07
C VAL A 106 10.61 0.34 -6.92
N LYS A 107 10.75 -0.98 -6.89
CA LYS A 107 12.02 -1.68 -6.70
C LYS A 107 12.97 -1.45 -7.87
N GLU A 108 12.46 -1.56 -9.10
CA GLU A 108 13.21 -1.35 -10.33
C GLU A 108 12.77 -0.06 -11.04
N ARG A 109 13.36 1.08 -10.67
CA ARG A 109 12.99 2.40 -11.24
C ARG A 109 13.05 2.46 -12.77
N LYS A 110 13.97 1.71 -13.41
CA LYS A 110 14.13 1.69 -14.86
C LYS A 110 12.87 1.20 -15.58
N LYS A 111 12.12 0.26 -14.98
CA LYS A 111 10.86 -0.26 -15.54
C LYS A 111 9.79 0.84 -15.58
N LEU A 112 9.67 1.62 -14.49
CA LEU A 112 8.73 2.76 -14.44
C LEU A 112 9.14 3.88 -15.40
N ILE A 113 10.41 4.30 -15.35
CA ILE A 113 10.94 5.38 -16.18
C ILE A 113 10.83 5.03 -17.66
N GLY A 114 11.19 3.81 -18.04
CA GLY A 114 11.09 3.34 -19.43
C GLY A 114 9.65 3.32 -19.96
N ALA A 115 8.68 2.99 -19.10
CA ALA A 115 7.26 2.98 -19.47
C ALA A 115 6.65 4.38 -19.66
N LEU A 116 7.22 5.41 -19.01
CA LEU A 116 6.68 6.77 -18.97
C LEU A 116 7.63 7.81 -19.59
N ASN A 117 8.65 7.38 -20.33
CA ASN A 117 9.68 8.29 -20.83
C ASN A 117 9.12 9.28 -21.87
N VAL A 118 9.44 10.56 -21.69
CA VAL A 118 9.13 11.65 -22.62
C VAL A 118 10.34 12.58 -22.63
N ASP A 119 11.08 12.61 -23.75
CA ASP A 119 12.39 13.29 -23.85
C ASP A 119 12.50 14.29 -25.02
N PRO A 120 11.64 15.33 -25.08
CA PRO A 120 11.77 16.38 -26.08
C PRO A 120 12.95 17.32 -25.78
N LEU A 121 13.59 17.83 -26.83
CA LEU A 121 14.79 18.68 -26.73
C LEU A 121 14.64 19.88 -25.77
N TYR A 122 13.44 20.48 -25.69
CA TYR A 122 13.19 21.66 -24.86
C TYR A 122 13.07 21.37 -23.36
N LEU A 123 13.05 20.09 -22.95
CA LEU A 123 13.09 19.69 -21.53
C LEU A 123 14.49 19.23 -21.10
N LYS A 124 15.47 19.18 -22.00
CA LYS A 124 16.82 18.72 -21.68
C LYS A 124 17.59 19.74 -20.85
N HIS A 125 18.46 19.26 -19.98
CA HIS A 125 19.36 20.09 -19.18
C HIS A 125 20.70 19.38 -18.95
N GLU A 126 21.74 20.12 -18.61
CA GLU A 126 23.12 19.59 -18.52
C GLU A 126 23.32 18.54 -17.40
N HIS A 127 22.45 18.55 -16.39
CA HIS A 127 22.54 17.68 -15.21
C HIS A 127 21.68 16.40 -15.26
N GLU A 128 21.21 15.94 -16.43
CA GLU A 128 20.28 14.79 -16.52
C GLU A 128 20.84 13.51 -15.88
N ASP A 129 22.16 13.33 -15.87
CA ASP A 129 22.82 12.18 -15.25
C ASP A 129 23.10 12.36 -13.74
N GLU A 130 22.94 13.57 -13.21
CA GLU A 130 23.29 13.91 -11.82
C GLU A 130 22.06 14.00 -10.90
N VAL A 131 20.87 14.25 -11.45
CA VAL A 131 19.64 14.46 -10.68
C VAL A 131 18.50 13.56 -11.12
N PHE A 132 17.56 13.32 -10.19
CA PHE A 132 16.34 12.59 -10.52
C PHE A 132 15.29 13.52 -11.14
N ASP A 133 15.05 13.36 -12.44
CA ASP A 133 13.90 13.99 -13.07
C ASP A 133 12.62 13.17 -12.84
N TYR A 134 11.75 13.69 -11.98
CA TYR A 134 10.47 13.08 -11.65
C TYR A 134 9.43 13.17 -12.78
N ARG A 135 9.70 13.87 -13.89
CA ARG A 135 8.80 13.87 -15.06
C ARG A 135 8.58 12.45 -15.60
N HIS A 136 9.58 11.59 -15.47
CA HIS A 136 9.54 10.20 -15.92
C HIS A 136 8.90 9.23 -14.90
N TRP A 137 8.38 9.74 -13.78
CA TRP A 137 7.83 8.93 -12.69
C TRP A 137 6.30 9.05 -12.58
N CYS A 138 5.67 9.85 -13.42
CA CYS A 138 4.23 10.07 -13.40
C CYS A 138 3.69 10.34 -14.80
N ILE A 139 2.37 10.19 -14.94
CA ILE A 139 1.66 10.41 -16.20
C ILE A 139 1.75 11.89 -16.66
N PRO A 140 1.47 12.91 -15.82
CA PRO A 140 1.58 14.31 -16.24
C PRO A 140 3.02 14.82 -16.19
N LEU A 141 3.36 15.73 -17.11
CA LEU A 141 4.63 16.46 -17.08
C LEU A 141 4.72 17.39 -15.85
N SER A 142 3.73 18.25 -15.67
CA SER A 142 3.73 19.24 -14.59
C SER A 142 3.39 18.62 -13.24
N ARG A 143 4.13 19.04 -12.20
CA ARG A 143 3.92 18.58 -10.82
C ARG A 143 4.15 19.70 -9.80
N ARG A 144 3.37 19.68 -8.72
CA ARG A 144 3.48 20.63 -7.59
C ARG A 144 4.56 20.18 -6.61
N PHE A 145 5.00 21.08 -5.74
CA PHE A 145 5.94 20.79 -4.65
C PHE A 145 5.25 20.04 -3.48
N ARG A 146 4.82 18.79 -3.74
CA ARG A 146 4.02 17.99 -2.80
C ARG A 146 4.77 17.59 -1.53
N SER A 147 6.09 17.45 -1.60
CA SER A 147 6.92 17.01 -0.47
C SER A 147 7.04 18.05 0.65
N LEU A 148 6.80 19.34 0.37
CA LEU A 148 6.95 20.39 1.37
C LEU A 148 5.99 20.19 2.57
N LYS A 149 4.70 19.93 2.30
CA LYS A 149 3.73 19.66 3.37
C LYS A 149 4.07 18.39 4.16
N MET A 150 4.62 17.37 3.50
CA MET A 150 5.07 16.16 4.20
C MET A 150 6.23 16.46 5.13
N TRP A 151 7.20 17.22 4.66
CA TRP A 151 8.36 17.62 5.45
C TRP A 151 7.95 18.40 6.70
N PHE A 152 7.01 19.35 6.59
CA PHE A 152 6.48 20.05 7.75
C PHE A 152 5.79 19.12 8.74
N VAL A 153 4.89 18.23 8.29
CA VAL A 153 4.21 17.28 9.20
C VAL A 153 5.23 16.39 9.92
N PHE A 154 6.21 15.82 9.19
CA PHE A 154 7.20 14.95 9.80
C PHE A 154 8.09 15.67 10.81
N ARG A 155 8.49 16.92 10.53
CA ARG A 155 9.31 17.71 11.46
C ARG A 155 8.54 18.27 12.65
N SER A 156 7.27 18.64 12.46
CA SER A 156 6.45 19.22 13.51
C SER A 156 5.96 18.18 14.51
N TYR A 157 5.52 17.01 14.04
CA TYR A 157 5.01 15.95 14.92
C TYR A 157 6.12 14.99 15.39
N GLY A 158 7.15 14.78 14.58
CA GLY A 158 8.16 13.74 14.81
C GLY A 158 7.58 12.32 14.65
N ILE A 159 8.46 11.33 14.58
CA ILE A 159 8.04 9.93 14.42
C ILE A 159 7.19 9.45 15.61
N SER A 160 7.58 9.80 16.84
CA SER A 160 6.86 9.39 18.05
C SER A 160 5.46 10.00 18.12
N GLY A 161 5.28 11.26 17.72
CA GLY A 161 3.98 11.92 17.70
C GLY A 161 3.03 11.29 16.67
N LEU A 162 3.54 10.96 15.48
CA LEU A 162 2.75 10.27 14.45
C LEU A 162 2.39 8.84 14.88
N GLN A 163 3.32 8.10 15.50
CA GLN A 163 3.02 6.77 16.05
C GLN A 163 1.95 6.84 17.15
N GLN A 164 2.04 7.82 18.06
CA GLN A 164 1.05 8.04 19.11
C GLN A 164 -0.35 8.31 18.52
N TYR A 165 -0.42 9.12 17.46
CA TYR A 165 -1.66 9.42 16.75
C TYR A 165 -2.34 8.15 16.22
N ILE A 166 -1.57 7.29 15.53
CA ILE A 166 -2.08 6.02 14.99
C ILE A 166 -2.51 5.07 16.11
N ARG A 167 -1.66 4.87 17.13
CA ARG A 167 -1.97 4.03 18.29
C ARG A 167 -3.25 4.46 18.98
N ASN A 168 -3.49 5.76 19.12
CA ASN A 168 -4.74 6.25 19.70
C ASN A 168 -5.97 5.88 18.86
N HIS A 169 -5.89 5.99 17.54
CA HIS A 169 -7.01 5.60 16.66
C HIS A 169 -7.30 4.11 16.72
N VAL A 170 -6.26 3.25 16.72
CA VAL A 170 -6.41 1.80 16.90
C VAL A 170 -7.03 1.48 18.26
N ARG A 171 -6.55 2.10 19.34
CA ARG A 171 -7.12 1.93 20.69
C ARG A 171 -8.60 2.33 20.75
N LEU A 172 -8.99 3.40 20.05
CA LEU A 172 -10.39 3.85 20.00
C LEU A 172 -11.28 2.87 19.22
N ALA A 173 -10.78 2.29 18.12
CA ALA A 173 -11.50 1.25 17.39
C ALA A 173 -11.70 -0.02 18.24
N GLN A 174 -10.66 -0.47 18.94
CA GLN A 174 -10.75 -1.59 19.89
C GLN A 174 -11.71 -1.29 21.05
N LEU A 175 -11.72 -0.06 21.55
CA LEU A 175 -12.69 0.36 22.57
C LEU A 175 -14.13 0.25 22.02
N PHE A 176 -14.37 0.72 20.79
CA PHE A 176 -15.67 0.63 20.14
C PHE A 176 -16.09 -0.82 19.90
N GLU A 177 -15.21 -1.66 19.36
CA GLU A 177 -15.42 -3.11 19.21
C GLU A 177 -15.87 -3.75 20.53
N ASN A 178 -15.17 -3.47 21.63
CA ASN A 178 -15.52 -3.96 22.96
C ASN A 178 -16.90 -3.49 23.45
N HIS A 179 -17.39 -2.33 22.99
CA HIS A 179 -18.74 -1.87 23.30
C HIS A 179 -19.79 -2.62 22.49
N VAL A 180 -19.54 -2.84 21.19
CA VAL A 180 -20.44 -3.59 20.31
C VAL A 180 -20.59 -5.03 20.80
N LEU A 181 -19.48 -5.72 21.12
CA LEU A 181 -19.49 -7.11 21.58
C LEU A 181 -20.24 -7.34 22.91
N LYS A 182 -20.45 -6.29 23.72
CA LYS A 182 -21.25 -6.38 24.96
C LYS A 182 -22.75 -6.41 24.69
N ASP A 183 -23.17 -5.97 23.51
CA ASP A 183 -24.57 -5.88 23.13
C ASP A 183 -24.94 -7.02 22.18
N LYS A 184 -25.76 -7.95 22.67
CA LYS A 184 -26.17 -9.16 21.94
C LYS A 184 -27.01 -8.88 20.67
N ARG A 185 -27.37 -7.62 20.41
CA ARG A 185 -28.10 -7.20 19.21
C ARG A 185 -27.19 -6.99 18.00
N PHE A 186 -25.88 -6.88 18.22
CA PHE A 186 -24.89 -6.62 17.19
C PHE A 186 -23.90 -7.78 17.10
N GLU A 187 -23.23 -7.88 15.95
CA GLU A 187 -22.12 -8.79 15.71
C GLU A 187 -20.96 -8.01 15.10
N ILE A 188 -19.74 -8.53 15.17
CA ILE A 188 -18.57 -7.92 14.51
C ILE A 188 -18.26 -8.73 13.26
N LEU A 189 -18.09 -8.05 12.12
CA LEU A 189 -17.96 -8.65 10.80
C LEU A 189 -16.52 -8.64 10.24
N ASN A 190 -15.57 -8.07 10.97
CA ASN A 190 -14.16 -8.03 10.57
C ASN A 190 -13.22 -8.22 11.76
N ASP A 191 -11.98 -8.63 11.47
CA ASP A 191 -10.90 -8.62 12.45
C ASP A 191 -10.40 -7.17 12.66
N VAL A 192 -10.66 -6.60 13.84
CA VAL A 192 -10.37 -5.20 14.16
C VAL A 192 -8.88 -5.02 14.49
N ARG A 193 -8.06 -4.93 13.44
CA ARG A 193 -6.60 -4.72 13.57
C ARG A 193 -6.17 -3.26 13.56
N MET A 194 -7.00 -2.38 13.00
CA MET A 194 -6.68 -0.97 12.73
C MET A 194 -7.81 -0.04 13.22
N GLY A 195 -8.04 1.10 12.56
CA GLY A 195 -9.06 2.06 12.93
C GLY A 195 -10.46 1.82 12.33
N LEU A 196 -10.74 0.62 11.78
CA LEU A 196 -12.03 0.29 11.14
C LEU A 196 -12.73 -0.86 11.86
N VAL A 197 -14.00 -0.67 12.19
CA VAL A 197 -14.89 -1.68 12.77
C VAL A 197 -16.12 -1.82 11.88
N CYS A 198 -16.43 -3.06 11.48
CA CYS A 198 -17.63 -3.45 10.74
C CYS A 198 -18.51 -4.27 11.67
N PHE A 199 -19.79 -3.90 11.80
CA PHE A 199 -20.73 -4.51 12.74
C PHE A 199 -22.18 -4.41 12.25
#